data_AF-A0A928G0H3-F1
#
_entry.id   AF-A0A928G0H3-F1
#
_cell.length_a   1.000
_cell.length_b   1.000
_cell.length_c   1.000
_cell.angle_alpha   90.00
_cell.angle_beta   90.00
_cell.angle_gamma   90.00
#
_symmetry.space_group_name_H-M   'P 1'
#
loop_
_entity.id
_entity.type
_entity.pdbx_description
1 polymer ?
#
loop_
_entity_poly.entity_id
_entity_poly.type
_entity_poly.pdbx_seq_one_letter_code
_entity_poly.pdbx_strand_id
1 'polypeptide(L)'
;MRNTFINYIVRSLLVVVTMGIALSSCNEPPREEILKVYNWGDYIDEELIAEFEEWYEEQTGCPVKVVYQTFDINEVMLAKIEKGEADFDVVCPSEYIIERMMRHNLLEPIVTDEFLADLEATGTENYLGNVSPYIVNQFSHIIAPEGHDPNDYSVGYMWGTTGILYNTEYVTAEEASSWDLMFDERLEGKILVKDAFRDVYSPMLVYAKTLEARRAGILGANETLPLNDEAAKGRANLFDERGKLRVPTIEGLMYDASDESIALVESYLKDMKRLVAGWEADFGKEMMTQNKAWINLMWSGDAVWAIEEAAEVGVELDYEVPEEGSCVWFDGWVIPKYAQNKRAARYFINYMCKPENAVRNMDATGYVSVVGSAETLESMELLTPILAELEECNDADRRRELEEERDAILEMGPVDLSYFFKDENGEPLVFTNEAGYEIHADSVYVDPILYPDKSVIDRCAMMHDSGEQTDKMLEMWSRVKGDNLSPVMLYGIIIFFSALIIWAIWRKVAKRRKLNKMLKRRKHSERKATK
;
A
#
# COMPACT_ATOMS: atom_id res chain seq x y z
N MET A 1 51.03 6.33 53.08
CA MET A 1 49.65 5.97 53.47
C MET A 1 48.60 6.23 52.39
N ARG A 2 48.82 7.09 51.38
CA ARG A 2 47.84 7.34 50.30
C ARG A 2 47.78 6.30 49.17
N ASN A 3 48.84 5.53 48.94
CA ASN A 3 48.90 4.54 47.84
C ASN A 3 48.40 3.13 48.20
N THR A 4 48.28 2.80 49.49
CA THR A 4 47.76 1.50 49.93
C THR A 4 46.24 1.46 49.97
N PHE A 5 45.59 2.61 50.19
CA PHE A 5 44.13 2.73 50.25
C PHE A 5 43.48 2.70 48.85
N ILE A 6 44.13 3.29 47.85
CA ILE A 6 43.66 3.30 46.45
C ILE A 6 43.75 1.91 45.83
N ASN A 7 44.80 1.12 46.11
CA ASN A 7 44.92 -0.25 45.59
C ASN A 7 43.90 -1.22 46.21
N TYR A 8 43.40 -0.95 47.42
CA TYR A 8 42.32 -1.74 48.01
C TYR A 8 40.97 -1.40 47.38
N ILE A 9 40.66 -0.11 47.17
CA ILE A 9 39.41 0.31 46.50
C ILE A 9 39.38 -0.17 45.05
N VAL A 10 40.49 -0.09 44.31
CA VAL A 10 40.55 -0.57 42.91
C VAL A 10 40.42 -2.08 42.80
N ARG A 11 40.95 -2.87 43.75
CA ARG A 11 40.74 -4.34 43.78
C ARG A 11 39.34 -4.73 44.26
N SER A 12 38.75 -3.99 45.18
CA SER A 12 37.36 -4.21 45.62
C SER A 12 36.34 -3.78 44.55
N LEU A 13 36.60 -2.73 43.77
CA LEU A 13 35.75 -2.35 42.63
C LEU A 13 35.89 -3.36 41.47
N LEU A 14 37.09 -3.90 41.22
CA LEU A 14 37.26 -4.89 40.14
C LEU A 14 36.51 -6.20 40.45
N VAL A 15 36.50 -6.64 41.71
CA VAL A 15 35.78 -7.87 42.11
C VAL A 15 34.26 -7.67 42.11
N VAL A 16 33.76 -6.46 42.41
CA VAL A 16 32.31 -6.16 42.34
C VAL A 16 31.82 -5.97 40.90
N VAL A 17 32.69 -5.57 39.96
CA VAL A 17 32.32 -5.47 38.53
C VAL A 17 32.40 -6.82 37.80
N THR A 18 33.22 -7.78 38.25
CA THR A 18 33.19 -9.16 37.72
C THR A 18 32.15 -10.08 38.38
N MET A 19 31.49 -9.65 39.45
CA MET A 19 30.44 -10.43 40.14
C MET A 19 29.03 -9.84 39.97
N GLY A 20 28.84 -8.99 38.96
CA GLY A 20 27.55 -8.51 38.47
C GLY A 20 27.22 -8.98 37.04
N ILE A 21 28.07 -9.80 36.43
CA ILE A 21 27.83 -10.46 35.13
C ILE A 21 27.65 -11.97 35.38
N ALA A 22 26.88 -12.31 36.41
CA ALA A 22 26.33 -13.63 36.59
C ALA A 22 24.84 -13.55 36.28
N LEU A 23 24.49 -13.98 35.07
CA LEU A 23 23.18 -14.52 34.71
C LEU A 23 22.01 -13.52 34.70
N SER A 24 22.08 -12.53 33.81
CA SER A 24 20.91 -12.33 32.94
C SER A 24 21.24 -13.05 31.64
N SER A 25 21.11 -14.37 31.65
CA SER A 25 20.77 -15.06 30.42
C SER A 25 19.40 -14.49 30.05
N CYS A 26 19.35 -13.47 29.22
CA CYS A 26 18.19 -13.32 28.36
C CYS A 26 18.21 -14.60 27.53
N ASN A 27 17.50 -15.63 27.99
CA ASN A 27 17.11 -16.71 27.12
C ASN A 27 16.19 -16.04 26.10
N GLU A 28 16.77 -15.56 25.01
CA GLU A 28 15.97 -15.33 23.81
C GLU A 28 15.27 -16.66 23.51
N PRO A 29 13.96 -16.64 23.24
CA PRO A 29 13.23 -17.85 22.90
C PRO A 29 13.95 -18.57 21.74
N PRO A 30 13.91 -19.91 21.71
CA PRO A 30 14.35 -20.68 20.54
C PRO A 30 13.77 -20.10 19.26
N ARG A 31 14.50 -20.19 18.14
CA ARG A 31 14.04 -19.60 16.87
C ARG A 31 12.71 -20.18 16.40
N GLU A 32 12.43 -21.43 16.77
CA GLU A 32 11.19 -22.15 16.51
C GLU A 32 9.99 -21.61 17.31
N GLU A 33 10.24 -20.88 18.40
CA GLU A 33 9.22 -20.18 19.21
C GLU A 33 9.11 -18.70 18.81
N ILE A 34 9.82 -18.24 17.77
CA ILE A 34 9.73 -16.87 17.27
C ILE A 34 9.00 -16.88 15.93
N LEU A 35 8.01 -16.01 15.79
CA LEU A 35 7.38 -15.67 14.50
C LEU A 35 7.86 -14.30 14.04
N LYS A 36 8.56 -14.23 12.91
CA LYS A 36 9.03 -12.95 12.35
C LYS A 36 8.12 -12.50 11.22
N VAL A 37 7.33 -11.45 11.47
CA VAL A 37 6.39 -10.84 10.52
C VAL A 37 7.05 -9.62 9.86
N TYR A 38 6.91 -9.49 8.55
CA TYR A 38 7.37 -8.31 7.80
C TYR A 38 6.22 -7.72 6.96
N ASN A 39 5.69 -6.57 7.38
CA ASN A 39 4.50 -5.96 6.78
C ASN A 39 4.73 -4.46 6.51
N TRP A 40 3.74 -3.78 5.97
CA TRP A 40 3.66 -2.32 5.92
C TRP A 40 3.56 -1.70 7.32
N GLY A 41 3.93 -0.41 7.43
CA GLY A 41 3.70 0.38 8.65
C GLY A 41 2.22 0.75 8.81
N ASP A 42 1.76 0.88 10.06
CA ASP A 42 0.37 1.26 10.41
C ASP A 42 -0.71 0.42 9.71
N TYR A 43 -0.41 -0.86 9.46
CA TYR A 43 -1.22 -1.77 8.64
C TYR A 43 -1.65 -3.05 9.38
N ILE A 44 -1.71 -2.98 10.70
CA ILE A 44 -2.31 -4.00 11.58
C ILE A 44 -2.67 -3.36 12.93
N ASP A 45 -3.72 -3.84 13.59
CA ASP A 45 -3.95 -3.58 15.01
C ASP A 45 -2.82 -4.22 15.84
N GLU A 46 -2.03 -3.40 16.54
CA GLU A 46 -0.93 -3.88 17.38
C GLU A 46 -1.39 -4.81 18.50
N GLU A 47 -2.62 -4.68 18.98
CA GLU A 47 -3.17 -5.55 20.02
C GLU A 47 -3.44 -6.96 19.50
N LEU A 48 -3.85 -7.12 18.23
CA LEU A 48 -4.01 -8.43 17.58
C LEU A 48 -2.69 -9.21 17.53
N ILE A 49 -1.54 -8.53 17.51
CA ILE A 49 -0.23 -9.18 17.55
C ILE A 49 -0.02 -9.85 18.91
N ALA A 50 -0.35 -9.16 20.01
CA ALA A 50 -0.20 -9.69 21.35
C ALA A 50 -1.21 -10.81 21.62
N GLU A 51 -2.46 -10.62 21.20
CA GLU A 51 -3.53 -11.63 21.31
C GLU A 51 -3.24 -12.88 20.49
N PHE A 52 -2.57 -12.75 19.34
CA PHE A 52 -2.12 -13.90 18.57
C PHE A 52 -1.14 -14.78 19.37
N GLU A 53 -0.24 -14.21 20.17
CA GLU A 53 0.69 -15.00 20.99
C GLU A 53 -0.06 -15.88 21.99
N GLU A 54 -1.08 -15.30 22.66
CA GLU A 54 -1.94 -16.00 23.60
C GLU A 54 -2.81 -17.05 22.89
N TRP A 55 -3.49 -16.64 21.83
CA TRP A 55 -4.35 -17.51 21.03
C TRP A 55 -3.58 -18.71 20.47
N TYR A 56 -2.37 -18.50 19.95
CA TYR A 56 -1.54 -19.58 19.41
C TYR A 56 -1.15 -20.59 20.50
N GLU A 57 -0.79 -20.13 21.70
CA GLU A 57 -0.47 -21.03 22.82
C GLU A 57 -1.72 -21.80 23.29
N GLU A 58 -2.88 -21.15 23.33
CA GLU A 58 -4.16 -21.80 23.66
C GLU A 58 -4.54 -22.89 22.65
N GLN A 59 -4.36 -22.63 21.35
CA GLN A 59 -4.65 -23.58 20.29
C GLN A 59 -3.65 -24.74 20.26
N THR A 60 -2.36 -24.43 20.31
CA THR A 60 -1.31 -25.41 19.97
C THR A 60 -0.60 -26.00 21.19
N GLY A 61 -0.77 -25.42 22.37
CA GLY A 61 -0.02 -25.73 23.58
C GLY A 61 1.47 -25.36 23.52
N CYS A 62 1.87 -24.59 22.50
CA CYS A 62 3.26 -24.17 22.26
C CYS A 62 3.33 -22.64 22.31
N PRO A 63 4.32 -22.05 23.01
CA PRO A 63 4.46 -20.60 23.03
C PRO A 63 4.96 -20.07 21.68
N VAL A 64 4.59 -18.83 21.37
CA VAL A 64 5.18 -18.07 20.26
C VAL A 64 5.43 -16.63 20.70
N LYS A 65 6.52 -16.05 20.21
CA LYS A 65 6.81 -14.61 20.31
C LYS A 65 6.84 -14.00 18.92
N VAL A 66 6.01 -12.99 18.69
CA VAL A 66 5.99 -12.24 17.44
C VAL A 66 7.06 -11.15 17.49
N VAL A 67 7.86 -11.08 16.42
CA VAL A 67 8.76 -9.97 16.12
C VAL A 67 8.26 -9.34 14.83
N TYR A 68 7.63 -8.18 14.96
CA TYR A 68 7.07 -7.44 13.85
C TYR A 68 8.07 -6.42 13.31
N GLN A 69 8.23 -6.36 11.99
CA GLN A 69 9.05 -5.36 11.30
C GLN A 69 8.28 -4.74 10.15
N THR A 70 8.57 -3.48 9.86
CA THR A 70 7.86 -2.72 8.83
C THR A 70 8.73 -2.39 7.61
N PHE A 71 8.10 -2.22 6.45
CA PHE A 71 8.69 -1.68 5.24
C PHE A 71 7.75 -0.67 4.56
N ASP A 72 8.36 0.24 3.80
CA ASP A 72 7.61 1.32 3.13
C ASP A 72 7.65 1.19 1.60
N ILE A 73 8.46 0.26 1.07
CA ILE A 73 8.66 0.05 -0.37
C ILE A 73 8.80 -1.44 -0.67
N ASN A 74 7.90 -1.94 -1.51
CA ASN A 74 7.85 -3.32 -2.02
C ASN A 74 9.21 -3.81 -2.57
N GLU A 75 9.89 -3.03 -3.41
CA GLU A 75 11.18 -3.40 -4.00
C GLU A 75 12.30 -3.53 -2.94
N VAL A 76 12.27 -2.71 -1.88
CA VAL A 76 13.23 -2.80 -0.77
C VAL A 76 12.99 -4.07 0.04
N MET A 77 11.72 -4.41 0.28
CA MET A 77 11.31 -5.66 0.92
C MET A 77 11.78 -6.86 0.09
N LEU A 78 11.44 -6.90 -1.21
CA LEU A 78 11.78 -8.01 -2.09
C LEU A 78 13.30 -8.24 -2.18
N ALA A 79 14.10 -7.18 -2.27
CA ALA A 79 15.55 -7.28 -2.31
C ALA A 79 16.16 -7.89 -1.02
N LYS A 80 15.48 -7.77 0.13
CA LYS A 80 15.88 -8.47 1.37
C LYS A 80 15.55 -9.96 1.30
N ILE A 81 14.37 -10.30 0.77
CA ILE A 81 13.92 -11.69 0.60
C ILE A 81 14.82 -12.45 -0.40
N GLU A 82 15.08 -11.87 -1.57
CA GLU A 82 15.88 -12.49 -2.64
C GLU A 82 17.31 -12.83 -2.20
N LYS A 83 17.90 -12.02 -1.30
CA LYS A 83 19.24 -12.30 -0.75
C LYS A 83 19.26 -13.56 0.12
N GLY A 84 18.11 -13.96 0.67
CA GLY A 84 18.01 -15.13 1.56
C GLY A 84 18.79 -14.99 2.88
N GLU A 85 19.28 -13.79 3.18
CA GLU A 85 19.97 -13.47 4.44
C GLU A 85 19.01 -12.90 5.49
N ALA A 86 17.81 -12.52 5.07
CA ALA A 86 16.75 -12.10 5.97
C ALA A 86 16.10 -13.32 6.65
N ASP A 87 15.60 -13.12 7.87
CA ASP A 87 15.06 -14.18 8.72
C ASP A 87 13.59 -13.91 9.02
N PHE A 88 12.76 -13.79 7.97
CA PHE A 88 11.30 -13.61 8.08
C PHE A 88 10.54 -14.92 7.86
N ASP A 89 9.42 -15.09 8.57
CA ASP A 89 8.56 -16.27 8.46
C ASP A 89 7.29 -16.00 7.66
N VAL A 90 6.75 -14.78 7.75
CA VAL A 90 5.56 -14.35 7.02
C VAL A 90 5.73 -12.90 6.57
N VAL A 91 5.31 -12.61 5.34
CA VAL A 91 5.48 -11.30 4.70
C VAL A 91 4.19 -10.91 3.99
N CYS A 92 3.84 -9.63 3.95
CA CYS A 92 2.67 -9.13 3.22
C CYS A 92 3.05 -8.21 2.06
N PRO A 93 3.53 -8.76 0.93
CA PRO A 93 3.68 -8.00 -0.31
C PRO A 93 2.35 -7.67 -1.00
N SER A 94 2.41 -6.70 -1.91
CA SER A 94 1.39 -6.53 -2.94
C SER A 94 1.47 -7.63 -4.01
N GLU A 95 0.37 -7.87 -4.69
CA GLU A 95 0.13 -8.99 -5.59
C GLU A 95 1.14 -9.13 -6.75
N TYR A 96 1.61 -8.03 -7.33
CA TYR A 96 2.65 -8.10 -8.37
C TYR A 96 4.01 -8.55 -7.80
N ILE A 97 4.29 -8.28 -6.52
CA ILE A 97 5.48 -8.82 -5.85
C ILE A 97 5.28 -10.30 -5.52
N ILE A 98 4.07 -10.72 -5.13
CA ILE A 98 3.73 -12.16 -4.98
C ILE A 98 4.04 -12.89 -6.28
N GLU A 99 3.59 -12.36 -7.43
CA GLU A 99 3.87 -12.91 -8.75
C GLU A 99 5.38 -13.09 -8.99
N ARG A 100 6.16 -12.04 -8.72
CA ARG A 100 7.61 -12.06 -8.88
C ARG A 100 8.26 -13.07 -7.94
N MET A 101 7.82 -13.17 -6.70
CA MET A 101 8.31 -14.14 -5.73
C MET A 101 8.01 -15.59 -6.16
N MET A 102 6.82 -15.85 -6.70
CA MET A 102 6.46 -17.15 -7.27
C MET A 102 7.34 -17.51 -8.46
N ARG A 103 7.52 -16.58 -9.40
CA ARG A 103 8.36 -16.77 -10.60
C ARG A 103 9.82 -17.09 -10.24
N HIS A 104 10.32 -16.49 -9.17
CA HIS A 104 11.67 -16.73 -8.65
C HIS A 104 11.76 -17.90 -7.65
N ASN A 105 10.67 -18.65 -7.43
CA ASN A 105 10.60 -19.80 -6.53
C ASN A 105 11.05 -19.46 -5.09
N LEU A 106 10.58 -18.31 -4.60
CA LEU A 106 10.91 -17.76 -3.28
C LEU A 106 9.88 -18.11 -2.19
N LEU A 107 8.76 -18.74 -2.56
CA LEU A 107 7.65 -18.99 -1.65
C LEU A 107 7.53 -20.47 -1.24
N GLU A 108 6.97 -20.68 -0.07
CA GLU A 108 6.50 -21.94 0.46
C GLU A 108 4.97 -22.00 0.38
N PRO A 109 4.35 -23.16 0.09
CA PRO A 109 2.90 -23.30 0.15
C PRO A 109 2.36 -23.02 1.56
N ILE A 110 1.30 -22.22 1.66
CA ILE A 110 0.56 -21.95 2.89
C ILE A 110 -0.41 -23.09 3.15
N VAL A 111 -1.30 -23.37 2.19
CA VAL A 111 -2.33 -24.40 2.30
C VAL A 111 -1.69 -25.76 1.98
N THR A 112 -1.55 -26.60 3.01
CA THR A 112 -0.93 -27.92 2.88
C THR A 112 -1.71 -28.94 3.68
N ASP A 113 -1.73 -30.20 3.24
CA ASP A 113 -2.35 -31.31 3.99
C ASP A 113 -1.82 -31.41 5.43
N GLU A 114 -0.53 -31.12 5.64
CA GLU A 114 0.08 -31.09 6.97
C GLU A 114 -0.52 -29.99 7.86
N PHE A 115 -0.72 -28.80 7.32
CA PHE A 115 -1.33 -27.69 8.07
C PHE A 115 -2.81 -27.96 8.38
N LEU A 116 -3.57 -28.47 7.41
CA LEU A 116 -4.98 -28.83 7.62
C LEU A 116 -5.14 -29.93 8.68
N ALA A 117 -4.24 -30.93 8.68
CA ALA A 117 -4.23 -31.97 9.69
C ALA A 117 -3.81 -31.44 11.09
N ASP A 118 -2.92 -30.44 11.15
CA ASP A 118 -2.53 -29.81 12.41
C ASP A 118 -3.69 -28.99 13.00
N LEU A 119 -4.44 -28.24 12.18
CA LEU A 119 -5.66 -27.55 12.62
C LEU A 119 -6.70 -28.54 13.19
N GLU A 120 -6.91 -29.66 12.51
CA GLU A 120 -7.81 -30.73 13.01
C GLU A 120 -7.30 -31.31 14.33
N ALA A 121 -5.99 -31.54 14.46
CA ALA A 121 -5.39 -32.12 15.66
C ALA A 121 -5.43 -31.19 16.89
N THR A 122 -5.32 -29.87 16.68
CA THR A 122 -5.45 -28.86 17.74
C THR A 122 -6.90 -28.48 18.01
N GLY A 123 -7.84 -28.85 17.13
CA GLY A 123 -9.23 -28.40 17.21
C GLY A 123 -9.40 -26.93 16.83
N THR A 124 -8.43 -26.37 16.10
CA THR A 124 -8.47 -25.00 15.61
C THR A 124 -9.26 -24.93 14.31
N GLU A 125 -10.18 -23.97 14.23
CA GLU A 125 -11.00 -23.77 13.04
C GLU A 125 -10.16 -23.23 11.86
N ASN A 126 -10.52 -23.63 10.64
CA ASN A 126 -9.89 -23.16 9.42
C ASN A 126 -10.65 -21.93 8.90
N TYR A 127 -10.14 -20.74 9.21
CA TYR A 127 -10.71 -19.47 8.80
C TYR A 127 -10.30 -19.03 7.39
N LEU A 128 -9.35 -19.74 6.73
CA LEU A 128 -8.93 -19.40 5.36
C LEU A 128 -10.11 -19.46 4.36
N GLY A 129 -11.14 -20.25 4.66
CA GLY A 129 -12.36 -20.32 3.86
C GLY A 129 -13.23 -19.05 3.90
N ASN A 130 -12.95 -18.12 4.81
CA ASN A 130 -13.68 -16.85 4.91
C ASN A 130 -13.18 -15.80 3.91
N VAL A 131 -12.06 -16.03 3.22
CA VAL A 131 -11.58 -15.13 2.16
C VAL A 131 -12.61 -15.12 1.03
N SER A 132 -13.02 -13.92 0.61
CA SER A 132 -14.03 -13.75 -0.43
C SER A 132 -13.68 -14.54 -1.70
N PRO A 133 -14.65 -15.23 -2.34
CA PRO A 133 -14.46 -15.87 -3.63
C PRO A 133 -13.97 -14.92 -4.72
N TYR A 134 -14.31 -13.62 -4.65
CA TYR A 134 -13.78 -12.60 -5.55
C TYR A 134 -12.26 -12.51 -5.42
N ILE A 135 -11.75 -12.44 -4.19
CA ILE A 135 -10.31 -12.32 -3.90
C ILE A 135 -9.57 -13.58 -4.34
N VAL A 136 -10.08 -14.76 -4.00
CA VAL A 136 -9.51 -16.04 -4.47
C VAL A 136 -9.46 -16.09 -5.99
N ASN A 137 -10.51 -15.60 -6.67
CA ASN A 137 -10.54 -15.49 -8.12
C ASN A 137 -9.50 -14.49 -8.64
N GLN A 138 -9.36 -13.30 -8.05
CA GLN A 138 -8.33 -12.33 -8.45
C GLN A 138 -6.92 -12.92 -8.31
N PHE A 139 -6.62 -13.55 -7.17
CA PHE A 139 -5.32 -14.17 -6.91
C PHE A 139 -5.05 -15.33 -7.87
N SER A 140 -6.08 -16.05 -8.36
CA SER A 140 -5.90 -17.09 -9.37
C SER A 140 -5.38 -16.56 -10.72
N HIS A 141 -5.48 -15.25 -10.98
CA HIS A 141 -4.93 -14.61 -12.17
C HIS A 141 -3.44 -14.28 -12.05
N ILE A 142 -2.83 -14.32 -10.85
CA ILE A 142 -1.38 -14.13 -10.66
C ILE A 142 -0.61 -15.14 -11.53
N ILE A 143 0.39 -14.66 -12.28
CA ILE A 143 1.15 -15.51 -13.20
C ILE A 143 2.14 -16.38 -12.43
N ALA A 144 1.75 -17.63 -12.18
CA ALA A 144 2.57 -18.63 -11.50
C ALA A 144 3.28 -19.62 -12.47
N PRO A 145 4.36 -20.28 -12.02
CA PRO A 145 4.93 -21.43 -12.74
C PRO A 145 3.91 -22.55 -12.98
N GLU A 146 4.07 -23.29 -14.08
CA GLU A 146 3.15 -24.38 -14.45
C GLU A 146 2.94 -25.38 -13.28
N GLY A 147 1.67 -25.72 -13.02
CA GLY A 147 1.28 -26.65 -11.97
C GLY A 147 1.29 -26.09 -10.54
N HIS A 148 1.43 -24.77 -10.38
CA HIS A 148 1.33 -24.08 -9.08
C HIS A 148 0.11 -23.16 -9.10
N ASP A 149 -0.82 -23.34 -8.16
CA ASP A 149 -1.93 -22.40 -7.94
C ASP A 149 -1.44 -21.26 -7.03
N PRO A 150 -1.55 -19.98 -7.43
CA PRO A 150 -1.20 -18.85 -6.56
C PRO A 150 -1.88 -18.89 -5.17
N ASN A 151 -3.11 -19.40 -5.09
CA ASN A 151 -3.86 -19.50 -3.83
C ASN A 151 -3.26 -20.53 -2.85
N ASP A 152 -2.43 -21.46 -3.33
CA ASP A 152 -1.69 -22.36 -2.45
C ASP A 152 -0.52 -21.64 -1.74
N TYR A 153 -0.03 -20.53 -2.31
CA TYR A 153 1.19 -19.83 -1.87
C TYR A 153 0.92 -18.44 -1.28
N SER A 154 -0.31 -17.93 -1.43
CA SER A 154 -0.71 -16.61 -0.96
C SER A 154 -2.14 -16.62 -0.45
N VAL A 155 -2.40 -15.81 0.58
CA VAL A 155 -3.73 -15.57 1.13
C VAL A 155 -3.92 -14.06 1.17
N GLY A 156 -5.01 -13.54 0.58
CA GLY A 156 -5.29 -12.10 0.59
C GLY A 156 -5.34 -11.54 2.02
N TYR A 157 -5.04 -10.25 2.15
CA TYR A 157 -5.07 -9.53 3.42
C TYR A 157 -5.97 -8.31 3.35
N MET A 158 -5.57 -7.33 2.54
CA MET A 158 -6.24 -6.05 2.38
C MET A 158 -6.32 -5.70 0.89
N TRP A 159 -7.32 -4.90 0.54
CA TRP A 159 -7.54 -4.50 -0.85
C TRP A 159 -8.20 -3.13 -0.94
N GLY A 160 -8.21 -2.57 -2.16
CA GLY A 160 -8.91 -1.32 -2.43
C GLY A 160 -8.68 -0.85 -3.86
N THR A 161 -9.05 0.41 -4.11
CA THR A 161 -8.91 1.02 -5.44
C THR A 161 -7.89 2.14 -5.42
N THR A 162 -7.38 2.48 -6.60
CA THR A 162 -6.65 3.72 -6.83
C THR A 162 -7.56 4.68 -7.59
N GLY A 163 -7.64 5.94 -7.17
CA GLY A 163 -8.56 6.91 -7.74
C GLY A 163 -8.11 8.32 -7.46
N ILE A 164 -9.03 9.28 -7.62
CA ILE A 164 -8.77 10.70 -7.49
C ILE A 164 -9.42 11.19 -6.20
N LEU A 165 -8.61 11.53 -5.20
CA LEU A 165 -9.04 12.36 -4.07
C LEU A 165 -9.04 13.82 -4.55
N TYR A 166 -10.15 14.52 -4.38
CA TYR A 166 -10.33 15.88 -4.87
C TYR A 166 -11.00 16.78 -3.83
N ASN A 167 -10.77 18.09 -3.94
CA ASN A 167 -11.41 19.10 -3.12
C ASN A 167 -12.69 19.61 -3.81
N THR A 168 -13.83 19.45 -3.15
CA THR A 168 -15.16 19.69 -3.72
C THR A 168 -15.45 21.18 -3.96
N GLU A 169 -14.68 22.10 -3.35
CA GLU A 169 -14.76 23.54 -3.62
C GLU A 169 -14.30 23.87 -5.05
N TYR A 170 -13.36 23.08 -5.59
CA TYR A 170 -12.70 23.37 -6.87
C TYR A 170 -13.07 22.40 -7.99
N VAL A 171 -13.50 21.19 -7.67
CA VAL A 171 -13.68 20.08 -8.61
C VAL A 171 -14.99 19.37 -8.28
N THR A 172 -15.77 19.03 -9.30
CA THR A 172 -17.02 18.27 -9.11
C THR A 172 -16.78 16.77 -9.28
N ALA A 173 -17.71 15.94 -8.76
CA ALA A 173 -17.68 14.49 -8.99
C ALA A 173 -17.65 14.13 -10.49
N GLU A 174 -18.42 14.83 -11.33
CA GLU A 174 -18.41 14.63 -12.79
C GLU A 174 -17.05 14.97 -13.44
N GLU A 175 -16.33 15.96 -12.90
CA GLU A 175 -14.96 16.25 -13.35
C GLU A 175 -13.98 15.18 -12.85
N ALA A 176 -14.14 14.70 -11.62
CA ALA A 176 -13.28 13.68 -11.00
C ALA A 176 -13.52 12.25 -11.51
N SER A 177 -14.66 12.00 -12.16
CA SER A 177 -14.96 10.71 -12.79
C SER A 177 -14.18 10.46 -14.09
N SER A 178 -13.25 11.33 -14.49
CA SER A 178 -12.39 11.14 -15.66
C SER A 178 -10.93 11.50 -15.41
N TRP A 179 -10.01 10.73 -16.02
CA TRP A 179 -8.59 11.08 -16.05
C TRP A 179 -8.28 12.38 -16.82
N ASP A 180 -9.23 12.93 -17.59
CA ASP A 180 -9.11 14.25 -18.23
C ASP A 180 -8.75 15.35 -17.20
N LEU A 181 -9.19 15.20 -15.96
CA LEU A 181 -8.91 16.12 -14.86
C LEU A 181 -7.40 16.34 -14.61
N MET A 182 -6.59 15.31 -14.83
CA MET A 182 -5.13 15.38 -14.68
C MET A 182 -4.45 16.30 -15.72
N PHE A 183 -5.22 16.73 -16.73
CA PHE A 183 -4.79 17.58 -17.83
C PHE A 183 -5.47 18.96 -17.84
N ASP A 184 -6.28 19.30 -16.82
CA ASP A 184 -6.92 20.62 -16.72
C ASP A 184 -5.90 21.69 -16.31
N GLU A 185 -5.65 22.67 -17.20
CA GLU A 185 -4.74 23.79 -16.96
C GLU A 185 -5.17 24.67 -15.77
N ARG A 186 -6.44 24.65 -15.38
CA ARG A 186 -6.95 25.36 -14.18
C ARG A 186 -6.32 24.83 -12.89
N LEU A 187 -5.86 23.59 -12.89
CA LEU A 187 -5.32 22.87 -11.75
C LEU A 187 -3.78 22.85 -11.75
N GLU A 188 -3.12 23.64 -12.60
CA GLU A 188 -1.66 23.75 -12.65
C GLU A 188 -1.07 24.06 -11.26
N GLY A 189 -0.13 23.23 -10.82
CA GLY A 189 0.52 23.36 -9.51
C GLY A 189 -0.35 22.94 -8.32
N LYS A 190 -1.48 22.28 -8.57
CA LYS A 190 -2.43 21.80 -7.55
C LYS A 190 -2.70 20.30 -7.60
N ILE A 191 -2.09 19.60 -8.55
CA ILE A 191 -2.20 18.14 -8.74
C ILE A 191 -1.01 17.45 -8.08
N LEU A 192 -1.26 16.49 -7.21
CA LEU A 192 -0.28 15.53 -6.71
C LEU A 192 -0.51 14.16 -7.37
N VAL A 193 0.58 13.43 -7.57
CA VAL A 193 0.54 12.08 -8.14
C VAL A 193 1.38 11.16 -7.28
N LYS A 194 0.87 9.97 -6.96
CA LYS A 194 1.67 8.97 -6.22
C LYS A 194 2.96 8.62 -6.96
N ASP A 195 4.04 8.51 -6.21
CA ASP A 195 5.32 7.97 -6.69
C ASP A 195 5.28 6.43 -6.77
N ALA A 196 4.23 5.91 -7.42
CA ALA A 196 3.95 4.50 -7.61
C ALA A 196 3.72 4.25 -9.10
N PHE A 197 4.78 3.86 -9.81
CA PHE A 197 4.75 3.91 -11.28
C PHE A 197 3.72 2.95 -11.89
N ARG A 198 3.37 1.84 -11.22
CA ARG A 198 2.38 0.86 -11.74
C ARG A 198 0.97 1.42 -11.62
N ASP A 199 0.61 1.95 -10.45
CA ASP A 199 -0.63 2.66 -10.18
C ASP A 199 -0.85 3.86 -11.11
N VAL A 200 0.22 4.44 -11.64
CA VAL A 200 0.14 5.57 -12.60
C VAL A 200 0.17 5.07 -14.05
N TYR A 201 1.03 4.11 -14.37
CA TYR A 201 1.21 3.63 -15.75
C TYR A 201 -0.05 2.96 -16.29
N SER A 202 -0.63 2.04 -15.53
CA SER A 202 -1.74 1.19 -15.95
C SER A 202 -2.99 2.01 -16.32
N PRO A 203 -3.53 2.88 -15.44
CA PRO A 203 -4.67 3.73 -15.82
C PRO A 203 -4.30 4.73 -16.92
N MET A 204 -3.09 5.30 -16.91
CA MET A 204 -2.66 6.22 -17.96
C MET A 204 -2.59 5.56 -19.34
N LEU A 205 -2.26 4.26 -19.42
CA LEU A 205 -2.29 3.52 -20.67
C LEU A 205 -3.73 3.36 -21.18
N VAL A 206 -4.67 2.97 -20.31
CA VAL A 206 -6.09 2.85 -20.67
C VAL A 206 -6.63 4.19 -21.16
N TYR A 207 -6.33 5.26 -20.43
CA TYR A 207 -6.69 6.63 -20.81
C TYR A 207 -6.07 7.06 -22.14
N ALA A 208 -4.76 6.91 -22.33
CA ALA A 208 -4.07 7.30 -23.56
C ALA A 208 -4.63 6.57 -24.77
N LYS A 209 -4.90 5.26 -24.66
CA LYS A 209 -5.53 4.47 -25.74
C LYS A 209 -6.96 4.92 -26.01
N THR A 210 -7.72 5.30 -24.98
CA THR A 210 -9.07 5.88 -25.12
C THR A 210 -8.99 7.17 -25.94
N LEU A 211 -8.09 8.09 -25.60
CA LEU A 211 -7.90 9.32 -26.36
C LEU A 211 -7.43 9.10 -27.80
N GLU A 212 -6.52 8.16 -28.05
CA GLU A 212 -6.11 7.83 -29.42
C GLU A 212 -7.27 7.26 -30.24
N ALA A 213 -8.14 6.44 -29.65
CA ALA A 213 -9.34 5.95 -30.32
C ALA A 213 -10.36 7.07 -30.61
N ARG A 214 -10.54 8.03 -29.69
CA ARG A 214 -11.35 9.24 -29.90
C ARG A 214 -10.78 10.09 -31.06
N ARG A 215 -9.46 10.32 -31.07
CA ARG A 215 -8.76 11.07 -32.14
C ARG A 215 -8.86 10.40 -33.51
N ALA A 216 -8.88 9.07 -33.54
CA ALA A 216 -9.07 8.30 -34.76
C ALA A 216 -10.53 8.29 -35.27
N GLY A 217 -11.47 8.89 -34.52
CA GLY A 217 -12.90 8.91 -34.84
C GLY A 217 -13.60 7.55 -34.67
N ILE A 218 -13.00 6.67 -33.86
CA ILE A 218 -13.53 5.34 -33.57
C ILE A 218 -14.50 5.39 -32.39
N LEU A 219 -14.14 6.18 -31.38
CA LEU A 219 -15.00 6.52 -30.24
C LEU A 219 -15.54 7.94 -30.39
N GLY A 220 -16.74 8.17 -29.88
CA GLY A 220 -17.29 9.50 -29.64
C GLY A 220 -16.46 10.28 -28.61
N ALA A 221 -16.63 11.61 -28.58
CA ALA A 221 -15.80 12.51 -27.76
C ALA A 221 -15.79 12.17 -26.26
N ASN A 222 -16.90 11.62 -25.75
CA ASN A 222 -17.08 11.26 -24.34
C ASN A 222 -17.23 9.74 -24.15
N GLU A 223 -16.97 8.93 -25.18
CA GLU A 223 -17.06 7.47 -25.05
C GLU A 223 -15.77 6.91 -24.44
N THR A 224 -15.90 5.92 -23.57
CA THR A 224 -14.79 5.14 -23.01
C THR A 224 -14.56 3.87 -23.84
N LEU A 225 -13.42 3.20 -23.61
CA LEU A 225 -13.20 1.89 -24.22
C LEU A 225 -14.21 0.87 -23.67
N PRO A 226 -14.76 -0.04 -24.50
CA PRO A 226 -15.66 -1.09 -24.02
C PRO A 226 -14.85 -2.21 -23.37
N LEU A 227 -14.43 -2.01 -22.12
CA LEU A 227 -13.48 -2.88 -21.41
C LEU A 227 -14.04 -4.27 -21.04
N ASN A 228 -15.37 -4.43 -21.05
CA ASN A 228 -16.09 -5.63 -20.55
C ASN A 228 -16.98 -6.33 -21.58
N ASP A 229 -16.85 -6.01 -22.87
CA ASP A 229 -17.62 -6.73 -23.88
C ASP A 229 -17.01 -8.13 -24.11
N GLU A 230 -17.71 -9.18 -23.68
CA GLU A 230 -17.33 -10.59 -23.92
C GLU A 230 -17.15 -10.90 -25.43
N ALA A 231 -17.78 -10.13 -26.33
CA ALA A 231 -17.65 -10.29 -27.78
C ALA A 231 -16.25 -9.97 -28.32
N ALA A 232 -15.32 -9.61 -27.44
CA ALA A 232 -14.25 -8.70 -27.74
C ALA A 232 -12.88 -9.16 -27.16
N LYS A 233 -12.85 -10.23 -26.36
CA LYS A 233 -11.67 -10.76 -25.66
C LYS A 233 -10.42 -11.03 -26.54
N GLY A 234 -9.25 -10.61 -26.05
CA GLY A 234 -8.03 -11.44 -26.11
C GLY A 234 -6.80 -10.97 -26.91
N ARG A 235 -6.60 -9.69 -27.25
CA ARG A 235 -5.34 -9.22 -27.91
C ARG A 235 -4.92 -7.80 -27.52
N ALA A 236 -3.63 -7.61 -27.19
CA ALA A 236 -3.02 -6.33 -26.80
C ALA A 236 -3.03 -5.23 -27.88
N ASN A 237 -3.10 -5.61 -29.16
CA ASN A 237 -3.20 -4.63 -30.25
C ASN A 237 -4.65 -4.16 -30.42
N LEU A 238 -4.91 -2.92 -30.02
CA LEU A 238 -6.20 -2.21 -30.19
C LEU A 238 -6.67 -2.10 -31.63
N PHE A 239 -5.80 -2.31 -32.62
CA PHE A 239 -6.16 -2.25 -34.03
C PHE A 239 -5.76 -3.54 -34.75
N ASP A 240 -6.64 -4.03 -35.62
CA ASP A 240 -6.26 -5.05 -36.58
C ASP A 240 -5.45 -4.44 -37.75
N GLU A 241 -4.91 -5.30 -38.63
CA GLU A 241 -4.13 -4.88 -39.81
C GLU A 241 -4.90 -3.96 -40.79
N ARG A 242 -6.21 -3.78 -40.57
CA ARG A 242 -7.11 -2.95 -41.39
C ARG A 242 -7.51 -1.65 -40.68
N GLY A 243 -6.96 -1.38 -39.49
CA GLY A 243 -7.26 -0.18 -38.69
C GLY A 243 -8.61 -0.23 -37.99
N LYS A 244 -9.24 -1.41 -37.86
CA LYS A 244 -10.48 -1.57 -37.10
C LYS A 244 -10.14 -1.85 -35.64
N LEU A 245 -10.90 -1.23 -34.71
CA LEU A 245 -10.80 -1.50 -33.28
C LEU A 245 -10.96 -3.00 -33.01
N ARG A 246 -9.92 -3.59 -32.42
CA ARG A 246 -10.03 -4.80 -31.61
C ARG A 246 -10.28 -4.33 -30.21
N VAL A 247 -11.39 -4.77 -29.65
CA VAL A 247 -11.73 -4.41 -28.28
C VAL A 247 -10.71 -5.11 -27.36
N PRO A 248 -10.03 -4.37 -26.48
CA PRO A 248 -9.17 -4.99 -25.48
C PRO A 248 -9.98 -5.31 -24.21
N THR A 249 -9.47 -6.21 -23.37
CA THR A 249 -9.95 -6.28 -21.98
C THR A 249 -9.15 -5.30 -21.13
N ILE A 250 -9.68 -4.88 -19.99
CA ILE A 250 -8.96 -4.01 -19.06
C ILE A 250 -7.61 -4.62 -18.65
N GLU A 251 -7.58 -5.92 -18.35
CA GLU A 251 -6.37 -6.64 -17.98
C GLU A 251 -5.35 -6.64 -19.13
N GLY A 252 -5.83 -6.89 -20.36
CA GLY A 252 -4.97 -6.88 -21.54
C GLY A 252 -4.32 -5.53 -21.82
N LEU A 253 -4.96 -4.42 -21.45
CA LEU A 253 -4.36 -3.09 -21.52
C LEU A 253 -3.41 -2.84 -20.36
N MET A 254 -3.86 -3.05 -19.13
CA MET A 254 -3.06 -2.74 -17.95
C MET A 254 -1.77 -3.55 -17.89
N TYR A 255 -1.73 -4.75 -18.50
CA TYR A 255 -0.55 -5.61 -18.49
C TYR A 255 0.38 -5.35 -19.68
N ASP A 256 0.00 -4.49 -20.62
CA ASP A 256 0.80 -4.21 -21.81
C ASP A 256 2.00 -3.31 -21.47
N ALA A 257 3.15 -3.96 -21.33
CA ALA A 257 4.46 -3.33 -21.16
C ALA A 257 5.30 -3.37 -22.46
N SER A 258 4.66 -3.37 -23.63
CA SER A 258 5.38 -3.27 -24.92
C SER A 258 6.09 -1.93 -25.07
N ASP A 259 7.16 -1.90 -25.86
CA ASP A 259 7.92 -0.67 -26.14
C ASP A 259 7.03 0.45 -26.71
N GLU A 260 5.99 0.10 -27.48
CA GLU A 260 5.01 1.05 -28.02
C GLU A 260 4.14 1.66 -26.93
N SER A 261 3.59 0.84 -26.03
CA SER A 261 2.74 1.31 -24.94
C SER A 261 3.53 2.08 -23.88
N ILE A 262 4.77 1.65 -23.57
CA ILE A 262 5.69 2.42 -22.72
C ILE A 262 5.97 3.80 -23.32
N ALA A 263 6.27 3.87 -24.62
CA ALA A 263 6.53 5.15 -25.28
C ALA A 263 5.28 6.05 -25.33
N LEU A 264 4.10 5.47 -25.52
CA LEU A 264 2.84 6.19 -25.51
C LEU A 264 2.57 6.81 -24.14
N VAL A 265 2.60 6.00 -23.07
CA VAL A 265 2.39 6.48 -21.70
C VAL A 265 3.43 7.53 -21.32
N GLU A 266 4.71 7.34 -21.67
CA GLU A 266 5.76 8.33 -21.42
C GLU A 266 5.44 9.69 -22.04
N SER A 267 4.80 9.72 -23.22
CA SER A 267 4.41 10.97 -23.87
C SER A 267 3.31 11.70 -23.11
N TYR A 268 2.25 10.99 -22.71
CA TYR A 268 1.14 11.55 -21.94
C TYR A 268 1.58 11.99 -20.54
N LEU A 269 2.38 11.19 -19.84
CA LEU A 269 2.91 11.56 -18.52
C LEU A 269 3.81 12.80 -18.58
N LYS A 270 4.57 13.00 -19.66
CA LYS A 270 5.38 14.23 -19.84
C LYS A 270 4.53 15.47 -20.09
N ASP A 271 3.38 15.31 -20.73
CA ASP A 271 2.44 16.41 -20.93
C ASP A 271 1.74 16.73 -19.60
N MET A 272 1.24 15.72 -18.89
CA MET A 272 0.67 15.83 -17.54
C MET A 272 1.64 16.48 -16.54
N LYS A 273 2.92 16.09 -16.58
CA LYS A 273 3.97 16.57 -15.66
C LYS A 273 4.01 18.10 -15.53
N ARG A 274 3.69 18.85 -16.60
CA ARG A 274 3.73 20.31 -16.57
C ARG A 274 2.73 20.91 -15.59
N LEU A 275 1.65 20.18 -15.31
CA LEU A 275 0.55 20.60 -14.44
C LEU A 275 0.75 20.09 -13.00
N VAL A 276 1.50 19.00 -12.82
CA VAL A 276 1.71 18.35 -11.54
C VAL A 276 2.61 19.17 -10.61
N ALA A 277 2.15 19.38 -9.38
CA ALA A 277 2.87 20.06 -8.32
C ALA A 277 4.04 19.22 -7.76
N GLY A 278 3.86 17.90 -7.69
CA GLY A 278 4.88 16.99 -7.19
C GLY A 278 4.47 15.52 -7.27
N TRP A 279 5.48 14.66 -7.15
CA TRP A 279 5.34 13.21 -6.97
C TRP A 279 5.46 12.91 -5.49
N GLU A 280 4.51 12.18 -4.94
CA GLU A 280 4.37 12.03 -3.49
C GLU A 280 4.31 10.55 -3.10
N ALA A 281 5.04 10.17 -2.05
CA ALA A 281 4.99 8.80 -1.54
C ALA A 281 3.84 8.67 -0.53
N ASP A 282 3.83 9.54 0.49
CA ASP A 282 2.86 9.46 1.57
C ASP A 282 2.53 10.82 2.24
N PHE A 283 2.84 11.95 1.57
CA PHE A 283 2.56 13.28 2.12
C PHE A 283 1.33 13.95 1.49
N GLY A 284 0.78 13.36 0.44
CA GLY A 284 -0.33 13.97 -0.30
C GLY A 284 -1.60 14.12 0.52
N LYS A 285 -1.91 13.14 1.39
CA LYS A 285 -3.08 13.18 2.29
C LYS A 285 -3.07 14.43 3.18
N GLU A 286 -1.96 14.73 3.83
CA GLU A 286 -1.78 15.95 4.64
C GLU A 286 -1.85 17.25 3.81
N MET A 287 -1.40 17.24 2.55
CA MET A 287 -1.47 18.42 1.70
C MET A 287 -2.91 18.72 1.25
N MET A 288 -3.73 17.68 1.08
CA MET A 288 -5.14 17.80 0.72
C MET A 288 -5.96 18.37 1.88
N THR A 289 -5.77 17.86 3.11
CA THR A 289 -6.47 18.39 4.31
C THR A 289 -6.13 19.86 4.58
N GLN A 290 -4.94 20.31 4.18
CA GLN A 290 -4.49 21.70 4.34
C GLN A 290 -4.88 22.62 3.17
N ASN A 291 -5.65 22.14 2.19
CA ASN A 291 -6.01 22.85 0.96
C ASN A 291 -4.77 23.40 0.19
N LYS A 292 -3.65 22.67 0.25
CA LYS A 292 -2.41 23.01 -0.46
C LYS A 292 -2.40 22.42 -1.86
N ALA A 293 -2.90 21.19 -1.99
CA ALA A 293 -3.26 20.53 -3.24
C ALA A 293 -4.79 20.43 -3.34
N TRP A 294 -5.29 20.25 -4.56
CA TRP A 294 -6.72 20.12 -4.83
C TRP A 294 -7.08 18.79 -5.47
N ILE A 295 -6.09 18.10 -6.03
CA ILE A 295 -6.20 16.77 -6.62
C ILE A 295 -5.04 15.93 -6.12
N ASN A 296 -5.32 14.68 -5.76
CA ASN A 296 -4.30 13.67 -5.56
C ASN A 296 -4.75 12.31 -6.11
N LEU A 297 -3.88 11.65 -6.86
CA LEU A 297 -4.02 10.21 -7.09
C LEU A 297 -3.83 9.50 -5.75
N MET A 298 -4.79 8.72 -5.27
CA MET A 298 -4.75 8.15 -3.92
C MET A 298 -5.31 6.73 -3.89
N TRP A 299 -4.81 5.92 -2.95
CA TRP A 299 -5.46 4.67 -2.56
C TRP A 299 -6.70 4.95 -1.71
N SER A 300 -7.76 4.16 -1.87
CA SER A 300 -9.05 4.41 -1.22
C SER A 300 -8.97 4.53 0.31
N GLY A 301 -8.20 3.71 1.01
CA GLY A 301 -8.05 3.80 2.47
C GLY A 301 -7.43 5.12 2.94
N ASP A 302 -6.34 5.56 2.29
CA ASP A 302 -5.73 6.87 2.55
C ASP A 302 -6.68 8.04 2.20
N ALA A 303 -7.57 7.85 1.21
CA ALA A 303 -8.55 8.84 0.81
C ALA A 303 -9.62 9.05 1.88
N VAL A 304 -10.17 7.96 2.45
CA VAL A 304 -11.15 8.03 3.56
C VAL A 304 -10.56 8.76 4.76
N TRP A 305 -9.36 8.36 5.18
CA TRP A 305 -8.65 9.06 6.26
C TRP A 305 -8.49 10.56 5.97
N ALA A 306 -8.11 10.91 4.73
CA ALA A 306 -7.94 12.31 4.35
C ALA A 306 -9.27 13.08 4.34
N ILE A 307 -10.38 12.46 3.94
CA ILE A 307 -11.73 13.05 3.93
C ILE A 307 -12.19 13.36 5.36
N GLU A 308 -12.05 12.40 6.26
CA GLU A 308 -12.42 12.55 7.67
C GLU A 308 -11.62 13.68 8.35
N GLU A 309 -10.30 13.64 8.23
CA GLU A 309 -9.41 14.65 8.83
C GLU A 309 -9.61 16.05 8.21
N ALA A 310 -9.91 16.12 6.91
CA ALA A 310 -10.20 17.39 6.25
C ALA A 310 -11.51 18.01 6.75
N ALA A 311 -12.54 17.19 7.00
CA ALA A 311 -13.83 17.65 7.50
C ALA A 311 -13.70 18.33 8.87
N GLU A 312 -12.83 17.83 9.77
CA GLU A 312 -12.56 18.45 11.08
C GLU A 312 -12.01 19.88 10.99
N VAL A 313 -11.30 20.20 9.91
CA VAL A 313 -10.71 21.52 9.65
C VAL A 313 -11.49 22.35 8.63
N GLY A 314 -12.69 21.89 8.24
CA GLY A 314 -13.60 22.60 7.35
C GLY A 314 -13.18 22.58 5.88
N VAL A 315 -12.48 21.54 5.45
CA VAL A 315 -12.14 21.28 4.05
C VAL A 315 -12.96 20.07 3.59
N GLU A 316 -13.79 20.26 2.57
CA GLU A 316 -14.58 19.17 2.00
C GLU A 316 -13.78 18.50 0.88
N LEU A 317 -13.50 17.20 1.07
CA LEU A 317 -12.85 16.34 0.10
C LEU A 317 -13.80 15.21 -0.27
N ASP A 318 -13.58 14.63 -1.45
CA ASP A 318 -14.30 13.46 -1.92
C ASP A 318 -13.39 12.63 -2.85
N TYR A 319 -13.78 11.41 -3.19
CA TYR A 319 -12.97 10.45 -3.95
C TYR A 319 -13.76 9.83 -5.09
N GLU A 320 -13.16 9.78 -6.27
CA GLU A 320 -13.77 9.17 -7.45
C GLU A 320 -12.82 8.20 -8.16
N VAL A 321 -13.38 7.09 -8.67
CA VAL A 321 -12.65 6.14 -9.53
C VAL A 321 -13.04 6.40 -10.99
N PRO A 322 -12.10 6.89 -11.82
CA PRO A 322 -12.41 7.32 -13.19
C PRO A 322 -13.09 6.26 -14.06
N GLU A 323 -14.03 6.69 -14.90
CA GLU A 323 -14.85 5.86 -15.77
C GLU A 323 -14.05 5.19 -16.89
N GLU A 324 -12.91 5.77 -17.30
CA GLU A 324 -12.02 5.09 -18.26
C GLU A 324 -11.38 3.83 -17.66
N GLY A 325 -11.36 3.69 -16.34
CA GLY A 325 -10.83 2.54 -15.62
C GLY A 325 -9.60 2.85 -14.76
N SER A 326 -9.39 2.03 -13.74
CA SER A 326 -8.32 2.23 -12.75
C SER A 326 -7.78 0.91 -12.18
N CYS A 327 -6.86 1.00 -11.22
CA CYS A 327 -6.31 -0.15 -10.53
C CYS A 327 -7.20 -0.55 -9.35
N VAL A 328 -7.37 -1.86 -9.18
CA VAL A 328 -7.70 -2.48 -7.90
C VAL A 328 -6.42 -3.14 -7.40
N TRP A 329 -6.02 -2.86 -6.17
CA TRP A 329 -4.77 -3.37 -5.59
C TRP A 329 -5.09 -4.38 -4.48
N PHE A 330 -4.19 -5.33 -4.29
CA PHE A 330 -4.33 -6.36 -3.27
C PHE A 330 -2.99 -6.61 -2.58
N ASP A 331 -3.01 -6.64 -1.25
CA ASP A 331 -1.91 -7.20 -0.47
C ASP A 331 -2.26 -8.59 0.03
N GLY A 332 -1.27 -9.46 0.12
CA GLY A 332 -1.47 -10.84 0.53
C GLY A 332 -0.32 -11.40 1.35
N TRP A 333 -0.65 -12.22 2.34
CA TRP A 333 0.32 -12.94 3.14
C TRP A 333 0.98 -14.05 2.32
N VAL A 334 2.30 -14.12 2.40
CA VAL A 334 3.14 -15.18 1.83
C VAL A 334 4.16 -15.70 2.84
N ILE A 335 4.58 -16.94 2.68
CA ILE A 335 5.63 -17.56 3.49
C ILE A 335 6.91 -17.68 2.64
N PRO A 336 8.00 -16.96 2.95
CA PRO A 336 9.27 -17.15 2.27
C PRO A 336 9.78 -18.59 2.43
N LYS A 337 10.42 -19.12 1.40
CA LYS A 337 10.92 -20.51 1.37
C LYS A 337 11.94 -20.83 2.47
N TYR A 338 12.68 -19.82 2.92
CA TYR A 338 13.65 -19.95 4.00
C TYR A 338 13.02 -19.84 5.41
N ALA A 339 11.71 -19.58 5.52
CA ALA A 339 11.02 -19.41 6.79
C ALA A 339 11.33 -20.56 7.77
N GLN A 340 11.64 -20.21 9.01
CA GLN A 340 12.06 -21.16 10.04
C GLN A 340 10.88 -21.60 10.90
N ASN A 341 9.86 -20.75 11.05
CA ASN A 341 8.64 -21.02 11.81
C ASN A 341 7.38 -21.03 10.93
N LYS A 342 7.34 -21.97 9.98
CA LYS A 342 6.22 -22.13 9.03
C LYS A 342 4.90 -22.44 9.72
N ARG A 343 4.94 -23.18 10.84
CA ARG A 343 3.72 -23.52 11.60
C ARG A 343 3.08 -22.26 12.16
N ALA A 344 3.80 -21.45 12.94
CA ALA A 344 3.26 -20.20 13.47
C ALA A 344 2.86 -19.23 12.36
N ALA A 345 3.60 -19.17 11.25
CA ALA A 345 3.23 -18.33 10.10
C ALA A 345 1.86 -18.70 9.52
N ARG A 346 1.57 -19.99 9.30
CA ARG A 346 0.25 -20.44 8.81
C ARG A 346 -0.87 -20.18 9.82
N TYR A 347 -0.60 -20.36 11.12
CA TYR A 347 -1.57 -20.00 12.17
C TYR A 347 -1.85 -18.51 12.23
N PHE A 348 -0.82 -17.66 12.02
CA PHE A 348 -1.00 -16.21 11.98
C PHE A 348 -1.89 -15.81 10.80
N ILE A 349 -1.65 -16.37 9.62
CA ILE A 349 -2.50 -16.11 8.44
C ILE A 349 -3.94 -16.58 8.71
N ASN A 350 -4.12 -17.78 9.26
CA ASN A 350 -5.44 -18.27 9.66
C ASN A 350 -6.12 -17.37 10.70
N TYR A 351 -5.39 -16.90 11.70
CA TYR A 351 -5.88 -15.99 12.74
C TYR A 351 -6.35 -14.66 12.15
N MET A 352 -5.63 -14.10 11.17
CA MET A 352 -6.03 -12.85 10.50
C MET A 352 -7.28 -13.03 9.61
N CYS A 353 -7.59 -14.24 9.16
CA CYS A 353 -8.83 -14.54 8.40
C CYS A 353 -10.06 -14.78 9.30
N LYS A 354 -9.89 -14.76 10.62
CA LYS A 354 -11.02 -14.87 11.56
C LYS A 354 -11.89 -13.60 11.47
N PRO A 355 -13.22 -13.68 11.30
CA PRO A 355 -14.05 -12.52 10.99
C PRO A 355 -13.94 -11.37 11.99
N GLU A 356 -13.95 -11.65 13.28
CA GLU A 356 -13.88 -10.60 14.31
C GLU A 356 -12.51 -9.90 14.32
N ASN A 357 -11.44 -10.64 14.01
CA ASN A 357 -10.10 -10.06 13.88
C ASN A 357 -10.00 -9.22 12.62
N ALA A 358 -10.60 -9.68 11.51
CA ALA A 358 -10.65 -8.92 10.26
C ALA A 358 -11.38 -7.59 10.45
N VAL A 359 -12.58 -7.60 11.06
CA VAL A 359 -13.37 -6.39 11.37
C VAL A 359 -12.57 -5.42 12.23
N ARG A 360 -12.05 -5.90 13.35
CA ARG A 360 -11.25 -5.08 14.28
C ARG A 360 -10.02 -4.47 13.60
N ASN A 361 -9.38 -5.22 12.71
CA ASN A 361 -8.22 -4.75 11.99
C ASN A 361 -8.57 -3.72 10.91
N MET A 362 -9.74 -3.82 10.28
CA MET A 362 -10.26 -2.75 9.40
C MET A 362 -10.48 -1.47 10.20
N ASP A 363 -11.16 -1.56 11.35
CA ASP A 363 -11.42 -0.39 12.22
C ASP A 363 -10.12 0.30 12.67
N ALA A 364 -9.08 -0.47 12.98
CA ALA A 364 -7.81 0.06 13.43
C ALA A 364 -6.96 0.70 12.30
N THR A 365 -7.10 0.21 11.06
CA THR A 365 -6.23 0.60 9.94
C THR A 365 -6.89 1.54 8.94
N GLY A 366 -8.23 1.58 8.89
CA GLY A 366 -9.00 2.28 7.86
C GLY A 366 -8.97 1.59 6.49
N TYR A 367 -8.38 0.40 6.39
CA TYR A 367 -8.28 -0.40 5.16
C TYR A 367 -9.24 -1.58 5.17
N VAL A 368 -9.45 -2.17 4.00
CA VAL A 368 -10.54 -3.10 3.76
C VAL A 368 -10.06 -4.54 3.66
N SER A 369 -10.65 -5.40 4.48
CA SER A 369 -10.32 -6.82 4.55
C SER A 369 -10.80 -7.60 3.33
N VAL A 370 -10.07 -8.67 3.00
CA VAL A 370 -10.47 -9.66 1.99
C VAL A 370 -11.53 -10.66 2.49
N VAL A 371 -11.87 -10.63 3.78
CA VAL A 371 -12.82 -11.57 4.40
C VAL A 371 -14.25 -11.24 3.96
N GLY A 372 -14.93 -12.20 3.34
CA GLY A 372 -16.28 -12.07 2.78
C GLY A 372 -17.36 -12.73 3.62
N SER A 373 -17.34 -12.55 4.94
CA SER A 373 -18.30 -13.17 5.87
C SER A 373 -19.50 -12.27 6.19
N ALA A 374 -20.54 -12.83 6.81
CA ALA A 374 -21.71 -12.07 7.27
C ALA A 374 -21.33 -11.04 8.34
N GLU A 375 -20.44 -11.40 9.26
CA GLU A 375 -19.95 -10.51 10.32
C GLU A 375 -19.19 -9.31 9.73
N THR A 376 -18.42 -9.53 8.66
CA THR A 376 -17.72 -8.43 7.97
C THR A 376 -18.71 -7.53 7.26
N LEU A 377 -19.69 -8.09 6.53
CA LEU A 377 -20.75 -7.32 5.86
C LEU A 377 -21.63 -6.55 6.85
N GLU A 378 -21.95 -7.12 8.00
CA GLU A 378 -22.71 -6.46 9.05
C GLU A 378 -21.93 -5.29 9.67
N SER A 379 -20.62 -5.46 9.92
CA SER A 379 -19.80 -4.44 10.57
C SER A 379 -19.71 -3.12 9.81
N MET A 380 -19.85 -3.16 8.48
CA MET A 380 -19.74 -2.01 7.59
C MET A 380 -21.10 -1.44 7.17
N GLU A 381 -22.20 -2.08 7.54
CA GLU A 381 -23.54 -1.66 7.15
C GLU A 381 -23.97 -0.45 7.98
N LEU A 382 -24.30 0.65 7.28
CA LEU A 382 -24.49 1.96 7.88
C LEU A 382 -25.94 2.22 8.32
N LEU A 383 -26.94 1.68 7.60
CA LEU A 383 -28.34 2.08 7.78
C LEU A 383 -29.01 1.38 8.97
N THR A 384 -28.76 0.09 9.13
CA THR A 384 -29.43 -0.77 10.11
C THR A 384 -29.15 -0.36 11.56
N PRO A 385 -27.90 -0.01 11.95
CA PRO A 385 -27.63 0.53 13.29
C PRO A 385 -28.44 1.80 13.59
N ILE A 386 -28.57 2.70 12.62
CA ILE A 386 -29.34 3.95 12.74
C ILE A 386 -30.84 3.67 12.89
N LEU A 387 -31.37 2.71 12.11
CA LEU A 387 -32.77 2.30 12.21
C LEU A 387 -33.08 1.68 13.58
N ALA A 388 -32.20 0.80 14.07
CA ALA A 388 -32.34 0.20 15.39
C ALA A 388 -32.32 1.25 16.51
N GLU A 389 -31.40 2.22 16.45
CA GLU A 389 -31.33 3.31 17.43
C GLU A 389 -32.60 4.19 17.37
N LEU A 390 -33.11 4.50 16.16
CA LEU A 390 -34.34 5.29 15.96
C LEU A 390 -35.60 4.65 16.56
N GLU A 391 -35.67 3.32 16.58
CA GLU A 391 -36.78 2.57 17.17
C GLU A 391 -36.82 2.70 18.70
N GLU A 392 -35.65 2.75 19.33
CA GLU A 392 -35.52 2.86 20.79
C GLU A 392 -35.37 4.31 21.29
N CYS A 393 -35.07 5.26 20.40
CA CYS A 393 -34.78 6.64 20.75
C CYS A 393 -36.01 7.42 21.23
N ASN A 394 -35.97 7.85 22.48
CA ASN A 394 -37.01 8.66 23.14
C ASN A 394 -36.65 10.15 23.24
N ASP A 395 -35.40 10.53 22.98
CA ASP A 395 -34.93 11.91 23.02
C ASP A 395 -35.19 12.59 21.67
N ALA A 396 -35.89 13.73 21.67
CA ALA A 396 -36.32 14.38 20.44
C ALA A 396 -35.17 15.02 19.65
N ASP A 397 -34.12 15.47 20.34
CA ASP A 397 -32.96 16.09 19.69
C ASP A 397 -32.09 15.00 19.07
N ARG A 398 -31.78 13.92 19.81
CA ARG A 398 -31.05 12.76 19.25
C ARG A 398 -31.81 12.09 18.11
N ARG A 399 -33.13 11.96 18.23
CA ARG A 399 -33.96 11.40 17.15
C ARG A 399 -33.82 12.22 15.87
N ARG A 400 -33.77 13.55 15.97
CA ARG A 400 -33.61 14.41 14.80
C ARG A 400 -32.23 14.23 14.16
N GLU A 401 -31.17 14.14 14.95
CA GLU A 401 -29.82 13.86 14.46
C GLU A 401 -29.77 12.54 13.70
N LEU A 402 -30.34 11.47 14.28
CA LEU A 402 -30.44 10.16 13.62
C LEU A 402 -31.27 10.17 12.35
N GLU A 403 -32.35 10.97 12.29
CA GLU A 403 -33.15 11.14 11.07
C GLU A 403 -32.35 11.86 9.99
N GLU A 404 -31.51 12.84 10.34
CA GLU A 404 -30.59 13.54 9.43
C GLU A 404 -29.47 12.59 8.94
N GLU A 405 -28.87 11.78 9.83
CA GLU A 405 -27.88 10.74 9.49
C GLU A 405 -28.48 9.68 8.54
N ARG A 406 -29.68 9.17 8.85
CA ARG A 406 -30.41 8.22 7.99
C ARG A 406 -30.64 8.79 6.59
N ASP A 407 -31.12 10.02 6.50
CA ASP A 407 -31.44 10.63 5.22
C ASP A 407 -30.18 10.86 4.37
N ALA A 408 -29.04 11.19 5.00
CA ALA A 408 -27.75 11.26 4.32
C ALA A 408 -27.31 9.89 3.77
N ILE A 409 -27.42 8.82 4.55
CA ILE A 409 -27.11 7.44 4.10
C ILE A 409 -28.01 7.03 2.92
N LEU A 410 -29.30 7.36 2.98
CA LEU A 410 -30.24 7.05 1.90
C LEU A 410 -29.95 7.85 0.62
N GLU A 411 -29.41 9.07 0.72
CA GLU A 411 -28.99 9.88 -0.44
C GLU A 411 -27.76 9.29 -1.15
N MET A 412 -26.85 8.62 -0.44
CA MET A 412 -25.72 7.90 -1.05
C MET A 412 -26.19 6.75 -1.94
N GLY A 413 -27.32 6.13 -1.60
CA GLY A 413 -27.86 4.96 -2.30
C GLY A 413 -27.15 3.66 -1.92
N PRO A 414 -27.78 2.49 -2.22
CA PRO A 414 -27.18 1.21 -1.92
C PRO A 414 -26.09 0.83 -2.95
N VAL A 415 -25.17 -0.02 -2.51
CA VAL A 415 -24.06 -0.57 -3.28
C VAL A 415 -24.30 -2.06 -3.55
N ASP A 416 -23.99 -2.53 -4.76
CA ASP A 416 -24.00 -3.96 -5.10
C ASP A 416 -22.63 -4.59 -4.79
N LEU A 417 -22.56 -5.35 -3.70
CA LEU A 417 -21.39 -6.12 -3.26
C LEU A 417 -21.55 -7.63 -3.47
N SER A 418 -22.52 -8.06 -4.28
CA SER A 418 -22.77 -9.48 -4.58
C SER A 418 -21.60 -10.19 -5.26
N TYR A 419 -20.68 -9.44 -5.86
CA TYR A 419 -19.44 -9.99 -6.41
C TYR A 419 -18.51 -10.49 -5.29
N PHE A 420 -18.52 -9.85 -4.12
CA PHE A 420 -17.61 -10.09 -3.01
C PHE A 420 -18.21 -10.99 -1.92
N PHE A 421 -19.44 -10.71 -1.48
CA PHE A 421 -20.10 -11.45 -0.40
C PHE A 421 -21.05 -12.49 -0.97
N LYS A 422 -20.67 -13.75 -0.82
CA LYS A 422 -21.41 -14.89 -1.37
C LYS A 422 -21.63 -15.97 -0.33
N ASP A 423 -22.74 -16.68 -0.46
CA ASP A 423 -22.99 -17.88 0.32
C ASP A 423 -22.18 -19.08 -0.20
N GLU A 424 -22.32 -20.22 0.47
CA GLU A 424 -21.68 -21.49 0.10
C GLU A 424 -22.08 -22.02 -1.29
N ASN A 425 -23.17 -21.50 -1.89
CA ASN A 425 -23.63 -21.86 -3.22
C ASN A 425 -23.14 -20.88 -4.30
N GLY A 426 -22.49 -19.79 -3.91
CA GLY A 426 -22.02 -18.72 -4.80
C GLY A 426 -23.09 -17.69 -5.16
N GLU A 427 -24.23 -17.69 -4.47
CA GLU A 427 -25.29 -16.68 -4.58
C GLU A 427 -24.99 -15.48 -3.68
N PRO A 428 -25.59 -14.29 -3.93
CA PRO A 428 -25.40 -13.13 -3.06
C PRO A 428 -25.75 -13.45 -1.61
N LEU A 429 -24.89 -13.05 -0.68
CA LEU A 429 -25.10 -13.31 0.74
C LEU A 429 -26.34 -12.56 1.26
N VAL A 430 -27.23 -13.29 1.94
CA VAL A 430 -28.40 -12.72 2.61
C VAL A 430 -28.50 -13.32 4.01
N PHE A 431 -28.67 -12.47 5.02
CA PHE A 431 -28.84 -12.90 6.41
C PHE A 431 -29.70 -11.92 7.20
N THR A 432 -30.14 -12.34 8.38
CA THR A 432 -30.88 -11.48 9.31
C THR A 432 -29.99 -11.20 10.51
N ASN A 433 -29.77 -9.92 10.81
CA ASN A 433 -28.92 -9.52 11.93
C ASN A 433 -29.63 -9.67 13.28
N GLU A 434 -28.90 -9.43 14.38
CA GLU A 434 -29.45 -9.57 15.74
C GLU A 434 -30.65 -8.64 16.01
N ALA A 435 -30.67 -7.48 15.36
CA ALA A 435 -31.76 -6.51 15.44
C ALA A 435 -32.99 -6.89 14.59
N GLY A 436 -32.93 -7.97 13.81
CA GLY A 436 -34.06 -8.50 13.03
C GLY A 436 -34.23 -7.89 11.64
N TYR A 437 -33.24 -7.15 11.16
CA TYR A 437 -33.22 -6.60 9.80
C TYR A 437 -32.52 -7.58 8.85
N GLU A 438 -33.05 -7.66 7.63
CA GLU A 438 -32.48 -8.50 6.57
C GLU A 438 -31.47 -7.67 5.77
N ILE A 439 -30.22 -8.15 5.71
CA ILE A 439 -29.12 -7.52 4.98
C ILE A 439 -28.88 -8.32 3.70
N HIS A 440 -28.84 -7.63 2.57
CA HIS A 440 -28.65 -8.22 1.24
C HIS A 440 -27.38 -7.65 0.61
N ALA A 441 -26.44 -8.52 0.26
CA ALA A 441 -25.17 -8.10 -0.32
C ALA A 441 -25.30 -7.37 -1.67
N ASP A 442 -26.39 -7.57 -2.41
CA ASP A 442 -26.64 -6.92 -3.70
C ASP A 442 -27.28 -5.52 -3.58
N SER A 443 -27.62 -5.08 -2.36
CA SER A 443 -28.22 -3.78 -2.08
C SER A 443 -27.98 -3.38 -0.63
N VAL A 444 -26.74 -3.00 -0.30
CA VAL A 444 -26.31 -2.66 1.07
C VAL A 444 -25.85 -1.20 1.16
N TYR A 445 -26.10 -0.53 2.28
CA TYR A 445 -25.61 0.85 2.52
C TYR A 445 -24.27 0.79 3.24
N VAL A 446 -23.20 1.09 2.52
CA VAL A 446 -21.81 1.11 3.01
C VAL A 446 -21.09 2.33 2.45
N ASP A 447 -19.87 2.61 2.93
CA ASP A 447 -18.99 3.58 2.27
C ASP A 447 -18.49 3.01 0.92
N PRO A 448 -18.88 3.61 -0.23
CA PRO A 448 -18.48 3.12 -1.56
C PRO A 448 -17.00 3.36 -1.89
N ILE A 449 -16.28 4.17 -1.11
CA ILE A 449 -14.84 4.37 -1.28
C ILE A 449 -14.09 3.12 -0.77
N LEU A 450 -14.50 2.59 0.39
CA LEU A 450 -13.93 1.38 0.99
C LEU A 450 -14.41 0.12 0.25
N TYR A 451 -15.72 -0.03 0.09
CA TYR A 451 -16.34 -1.15 -0.61
C TYR A 451 -17.06 -0.66 -1.86
N PRO A 452 -16.36 -0.56 -3.00
CA PRO A 452 -16.91 0.00 -4.21
C PRO A 452 -17.96 -0.88 -4.86
N ASP A 453 -18.90 -0.21 -5.53
CA ASP A 453 -19.94 -0.86 -6.32
C ASP A 453 -19.37 -1.76 -7.40
N LYS A 454 -20.09 -2.84 -7.73
CA LYS A 454 -19.72 -3.76 -8.80
C LYS A 454 -19.36 -3.03 -10.11
N SER A 455 -20.06 -1.95 -10.45
CA SER A 455 -19.79 -1.17 -11.67
C SER A 455 -18.40 -0.51 -11.67
N VAL A 456 -17.86 -0.17 -10.50
CA VAL A 456 -16.48 0.35 -10.31
C VAL A 456 -15.48 -0.78 -10.49
N ILE A 457 -15.73 -1.92 -9.85
CA ILE A 457 -14.83 -3.08 -9.92
C ILE A 457 -14.75 -3.66 -11.32
N ASP A 458 -15.87 -3.71 -12.04
CA ASP A 458 -15.91 -4.17 -13.43
C ASP A 458 -14.97 -3.37 -14.34
N ARG A 459 -14.65 -2.11 -14.00
CA ARG A 459 -13.71 -1.26 -14.76
C ARG A 459 -12.37 -1.08 -14.06
N CYS A 460 -12.02 -1.96 -13.12
CA CYS A 460 -10.71 -1.99 -12.50
C CYS A 460 -9.98 -3.31 -12.78
N ALA A 461 -8.64 -3.27 -12.77
CA ALA A 461 -7.84 -4.49 -12.85
C ALA A 461 -6.65 -4.47 -11.88
N MET A 462 -6.29 -5.69 -11.48
CA MET A 462 -5.13 -5.99 -10.65
C MET A 462 -3.82 -5.63 -11.37
N MET A 463 -2.76 -5.29 -10.64
CA MET A 463 -1.45 -5.05 -11.26
C MET A 463 -0.66 -6.35 -11.45
N HIS A 464 0.11 -6.43 -12.54
CA HIS A 464 1.00 -7.56 -12.82
C HIS A 464 2.47 -7.17 -12.87
N ASP A 465 3.34 -8.13 -12.58
CA ASP A 465 4.78 -7.93 -12.76
C ASP A 465 5.16 -8.05 -14.25
N SER A 466 5.63 -6.95 -14.82
CA SER A 466 6.03 -6.84 -16.22
C SER A 466 7.32 -7.60 -16.57
N GLY A 467 7.88 -8.37 -15.63
CA GLY A 467 9.05 -9.21 -15.83
C GLY A 467 10.26 -8.44 -16.35
N GLU A 468 10.82 -8.86 -17.48
CA GLU A 468 11.98 -8.21 -18.09
C GLU A 468 11.70 -6.75 -18.52
N GLN A 469 10.42 -6.35 -18.66
CA GLN A 469 10.07 -4.97 -19.02
C GLN A 469 10.03 -4.02 -17.81
N THR A 470 10.01 -4.54 -16.57
CA THR A 470 9.96 -3.74 -15.34
C THR A 470 11.08 -2.69 -15.30
N ASP A 471 12.31 -3.06 -15.70
CA ASP A 471 13.44 -2.13 -15.75
C ASP A 471 13.20 -0.97 -16.74
N LYS A 472 12.60 -1.24 -17.90
CA LYS A 472 12.28 -0.19 -18.89
C LYS A 472 11.20 0.75 -18.39
N MET A 473 10.21 0.24 -17.67
CA MET A 473 9.15 1.05 -17.07
C MET A 473 9.71 1.94 -15.96
N LEU A 474 10.60 1.41 -15.11
CA LEU A 474 11.31 2.20 -14.09
C LEU A 474 12.19 3.28 -14.73
N GLU A 475 12.90 2.97 -15.81
CA GLU A 475 13.67 3.97 -16.57
C GLU A 475 12.76 5.05 -17.18
N MET A 476 11.60 4.66 -17.74
CA MET A 476 10.58 5.59 -18.24
C MET A 476 10.09 6.50 -17.12
N TRP A 477 9.73 5.93 -15.97
CA TRP A 477 9.29 6.67 -14.79
C TRP A 477 10.33 7.69 -14.33
N SER A 478 11.61 7.29 -14.26
CA SER A 478 12.72 8.20 -13.94
C SER A 478 12.86 9.35 -14.94
N ARG A 479 12.68 9.08 -16.25
CA ARG A 479 12.67 10.13 -17.29
C ARG A 479 11.49 11.08 -17.14
N VAL A 480 10.30 10.57 -16.83
CA VAL A 480 9.10 11.36 -16.56
C VAL A 480 9.34 12.28 -15.37
N LYS A 481 9.71 11.76 -14.20
CA LYS A 481 9.95 12.58 -13.00
C LYS A 481 11.10 13.59 -13.19
N GLY A 482 12.08 13.26 -14.02
CA GLY A 482 13.23 14.12 -14.30
C GLY A 482 14.37 13.94 -13.30
N ASP A 483 14.40 12.81 -12.59
CA ASP A 483 15.43 12.45 -11.60
C ASP A 483 16.80 12.18 -12.24
N ASN A 484 16.83 12.04 -13.57
CA ASN A 484 18.06 11.99 -14.34
C ASN A 484 18.71 13.38 -14.37
N LEU A 485 19.60 13.65 -13.40
CA LEU A 485 20.62 14.68 -13.53
C LEU A 485 21.34 14.46 -14.87
N SER A 486 21.18 15.41 -15.80
CA SER A 486 21.94 15.33 -17.04
C SER A 486 23.43 15.21 -16.71
N PRO A 487 24.23 14.47 -17.48
CA PRO A 487 25.67 14.36 -17.23
C PRO A 487 26.32 15.75 -17.06
N VAL A 488 25.83 16.76 -17.78
CA VAL A 488 26.24 18.16 -17.66
C VAL A 488 25.95 18.76 -16.28
N MET A 489 24.75 18.52 -15.73
CA MET A 489 24.40 18.97 -14.37
C MET A 489 25.22 18.23 -13.31
N LEU A 490 25.43 16.92 -13.46
CA LEU A 490 26.28 16.14 -12.56
C LEU A 490 27.73 16.64 -12.57
N TYR A 491 28.31 16.88 -13.76
CA TYR A 491 29.64 17.49 -13.89
C TYR A 491 29.68 18.90 -13.31
N GLY A 492 28.62 19.70 -13.50
CA GLY A 492 28.49 21.03 -12.90
C GLY A 492 28.51 20.99 -11.37
N ILE A 493 27.77 20.07 -10.75
CA ILE A 493 27.74 19.85 -9.30
C ILE A 493 29.12 19.41 -8.80
N ILE A 494 29.75 18.43 -9.46
CA ILE A 494 31.09 17.95 -9.10
C ILE A 494 32.13 19.09 -9.18
N ILE A 495 32.09 19.89 -10.24
CA ILE A 495 32.99 21.05 -10.42
C ILE A 495 32.76 22.08 -9.31
N PHE A 496 31.49 22.37 -8.98
CA PHE A 496 31.13 23.32 -7.92
C PHE A 496 31.65 22.87 -6.55
N PHE A 497 31.42 21.62 -6.16
CA PHE A 497 31.92 21.08 -4.89
C PHE A 497 33.45 20.98 -4.87
N SER A 498 34.09 20.63 -5.99
CA SER A 498 35.55 20.63 -6.12
C SER A 498 36.13 22.03 -5.94
N ALA A 499 35.50 23.05 -6.53
CA ALA A 499 35.90 24.45 -6.38
C ALA A 499 35.73 24.94 -4.93
N LEU A 500 34.64 24.55 -4.26
CA LEU A 500 34.41 24.85 -2.84
C LEU A 500 35.48 24.23 -1.93
N ILE A 501 35.85 22.97 -2.17
CA ILE A 501 36.91 22.28 -1.43
C ILE A 501 38.26 22.97 -1.65
N ILE A 502 38.61 23.28 -2.91
CA ILE A 502 39.84 24.01 -3.26
C ILE A 502 39.87 25.37 -2.57
N TRP A 503 38.75 26.11 -2.59
CA TRP A 503 38.62 27.40 -1.92
C TRP A 503 38.79 27.28 -0.40
N ALA A 504 38.17 26.28 0.23
CA ALA A 504 38.30 26.02 1.66
C ALA A 504 39.76 25.70 2.06
N ILE A 505 40.44 24.86 1.28
CA ILE A 505 41.86 24.54 1.46
C ILE A 505 42.72 25.80 1.31
N TRP A 506 42.50 26.56 0.23
CA TRP A 506 43.23 27.80 -0.02
C TRP A 506 43.04 28.82 1.11
N ARG A 507 41.81 29.00 1.59
CA ARG A 507 41.47 29.88 2.72
C ARG A 507 42.19 29.44 4.00
N LYS A 508 42.26 28.13 4.27
CA LYS A 508 42.98 27.55 5.42
C LYS A 508 44.49 27.77 5.32
N VAL A 509 45.07 27.60 4.12
CA VAL A 509 46.50 27.85 3.84
C VAL A 509 46.83 29.34 3.95
N ALA A 510 45.99 30.22 3.39
CA ALA A 510 46.15 31.67 3.47
C ALA A 510 46.14 32.16 4.93
N LYS A 511 45.21 31.65 5.76
CA LYS A 511 45.13 31.94 7.19
C LYS A 511 46.40 31.47 7.94
N ARG A 512 46.90 30.26 7.66
CA ARG A 512 48.17 29.76 8.21
C ARG A 512 49.38 30.61 7.78
N ARG A 513 49.46 31.02 6.51
CA ARG A 513 50.53 31.90 6.01
C ARG A 513 50.51 33.27 6.69
N LYS A 514 49.33 33.84 6.92
CA LYS A 514 49.15 35.12 7.63
C LYS A 514 49.59 35.01 9.09
N LEU A 515 49.19 33.94 9.78
CA LEU A 515 49.61 33.65 11.15
C LEU A 515 51.13 33.45 11.28
N ASN A 516 51.75 32.71 10.36
CA ASN A 516 53.20 32.51 10.34
C ASN A 516 53.97 33.81 10.08
N LYS A 517 53.45 34.71 9.23
CA LYS A 517 54.02 36.05 9.04
C LYS A 517 53.91 36.89 10.33
N MET A 518 52.80 36.82 11.05
CA MET A 518 52.63 37.52 12.34
C MET A 518 53.58 36.99 13.42
N LEU A 519 53.71 35.67 13.54
CA LEU A 519 54.63 35.03 14.50
C LEU A 519 56.10 35.36 14.20
N LYS A 520 56.50 35.40 12.92
CA LYS A 520 57.85 35.85 12.52
C LYS A 520 58.10 37.32 12.87
N ARG A 521 57.11 38.21 12.69
CA ARG A 521 57.21 39.62 13.08
C ARG A 521 57.34 39.80 14.59
N ARG A 522 56.59 39.03 15.39
CA ARG A 522 56.64 39.05 16.86
C ARG A 522 57.98 38.55 17.42
N LYS A 523 58.51 37.45 16.87
CA LYS A 523 59.87 36.97 17.20
C LYS A 523 60.97 37.98 16.81
N HIS A 524 60.75 38.76 15.75
CA HIS A 524 61.70 39.79 15.32
C HIS A 524 61.63 41.05 16.19
N SER A 525 60.44 41.44 16.69
CA SER A 525 60.30 42.53 17.67
C SER A 525 60.83 42.16 19.05
N GLU A 526 60.60 40.93 19.51
CA GLU A 526 61.14 40.42 20.79
C GLU A 526 62.68 40.41 20.78
N ARG A 527 63.31 39.96 19.67
CA ARG A 527 64.77 40.00 19.49
C ARG A 527 65.36 41.42 19.41
N LYS A 528 64.56 42.43 19.04
CA LYS A 528 64.97 43.84 19.06
C LYS A 528 64.81 44.49 20.43
N ALA A 529 63.99 43.93 21.32
CA ALA A 529 63.80 44.43 22.69
C ALA A 529 64.79 43.82 23.71
N THR A 530 65.54 42.77 23.32
CA THR A 530 66.58 42.11 24.13
C THR A 530 68.02 42.50 23.73
N LYS A 531 68.17 43.47 22.82
CA LYS A 531 69.41 44.19 22.54
C LYS A 531 69.22 45.63 22.98
#